data_AF-A0A522U274-F1
#
_entry.id   AF-A0A522U274-F1
#
_cell.length_a   1.000
_cell.length_b   1.000
_cell.length_c   1.000
_cell.angle_alpha   90.00
_cell.angle_beta   90.00
_cell.angle_gamma   90.00
#
_symmetry.space_group_name_H-M   'P 1'
#
loop_
_entity.id
_entity.type
_entity.pdbx_description
1 polymer ?
#
loop_
_entity_poly.entity_id
_entity_poly.type
_entity_poly.pdbx_seq_one_letter_code
_entity_poly.pdbx_strand_id
1 'polypeptide(L)'
;MSEMYDPFAHLPPGYRYEDHQDTVTTLVQCWLNETDTRLIAIPKKDPNLALARQLNPGWFTPVGTMAEAGWTVEGVAAPSVPAAACEAARSAIP
;
A
#
# COMPACT_ATOMS: atom_id res chain seq x y z
N MET A 1 6.99 4.39 14.78
CA MET A 1 7.70 5.20 13.78
C MET A 1 6.85 5.12 12.52
N SER A 2 6.40 6.24 11.96
CA SER A 2 5.66 6.21 10.69
C SER A 2 6.68 6.01 9.58
N GLU A 3 6.62 4.88 8.89
CA GLU A 3 7.54 4.56 7.81
C GLU A 3 7.03 5.18 6.51
N MET A 4 7.83 6.04 5.89
CA MET A 4 7.51 6.75 4.65
C MET A 4 8.00 5.96 3.43
N TYR A 5 7.77 4.66 3.42
CA TYR A 5 8.27 3.75 2.39
C TYR A 5 7.13 3.24 1.49
N ASP A 6 7.53 2.65 0.37
CA ASP A 6 6.63 1.98 -0.57
C ASP A 6 6.02 0.72 0.07
N PRO A 7 4.71 0.68 0.36
CA PRO A 7 4.08 -0.47 1.00
C PRO A 7 4.11 -1.73 0.11
N PHE A 8 4.28 -1.59 -1.21
CA PHE A 8 4.31 -2.71 -2.14
C PHE A 8 5.67 -3.43 -2.15
N ALA A 9 6.71 -2.83 -1.57
CA ALA A 9 8.01 -3.48 -1.39
C ALA A 9 7.94 -4.70 -0.45
N HIS A 10 6.87 -4.83 0.34
CA HIS A 10 6.64 -5.96 1.24
C HIS A 10 5.92 -7.15 0.58
N LEU A 11 5.49 -7.02 -0.68
CA LEU A 11 4.82 -8.12 -1.36
C LEU A 11 5.81 -9.25 -1.69
N PRO A 12 5.38 -10.53 -1.59
CA PRO A 12 6.23 -11.65 -1.96
C PRO A 12 6.72 -11.56 -3.41
N PRO A 13 7.92 -12.07 -3.73
CA PRO A 13 8.39 -12.16 -5.11
C PRO A 13 7.37 -12.88 -6.00
N GLY A 14 6.98 -12.25 -7.12
CA GLY A 14 6.00 -12.80 -8.05
C GLY A 14 4.53 -12.49 -7.73
N TYR A 15 4.24 -11.89 -6.58
CA TYR A 15 2.89 -11.38 -6.28
C TYR A 15 2.69 -10.01 -6.94
N ARG A 16 2.09 -10.00 -8.12
CA ARG A 16 1.68 -8.77 -8.80
C ARG A 16 0.31 -8.35 -8.27
N TYR A 17 0.11 -7.06 -8.02
CA TYR A 17 -1.17 -6.53 -7.54
C TYR A 17 -2.32 -6.95 -8.49
N GLU A 18 -2.09 -6.86 -9.80
CA GLU A 18 -3.08 -7.20 -10.82
C GLU A 18 -3.59 -8.65 -10.77
N ASP A 19 -2.74 -9.60 -10.36
CA ASP A 19 -3.08 -11.03 -10.30
C ASP A 19 -3.79 -11.42 -8.99
N HIS A 20 -3.61 -10.62 -7.94
CA HIS A 20 -4.04 -10.93 -6.58
C HIS A 20 -4.67 -9.72 -5.86
N GLN A 21 -5.54 -8.98 -6.55
CA GLN A 21 -6.04 -7.67 -6.11
C GLN A 21 -6.60 -7.68 -4.67
N ASP A 22 -7.47 -8.63 -4.33
CA ASP A 22 -8.10 -8.68 -3.00
C ASP A 22 -7.08 -9.00 -1.89
N THR A 23 -6.21 -10.00 -2.13
CA THR A 23 -5.17 -10.41 -1.18
C THR A 23 -4.16 -9.27 -0.98
N VAL A 24 -3.68 -8.67 -2.06
CA VAL A 24 -2.70 -7.58 -2.03
C VAL A 24 -3.30 -6.33 -1.39
N THR A 25 -4.55 -5.97 -1.72
CA THR A 25 -5.28 -4.87 -1.07
C THR A 25 -5.32 -5.09 0.43
N THR A 26 -5.71 -6.28 0.88
CA THR A 26 -5.80 -6.63 2.30
C THR A 26 -4.42 -6.56 2.97
N LEU A 27 -3.37 -7.12 2.35
CA LEU A 27 -2.01 -7.09 2.90
C LEU A 27 -1.47 -5.66 3.05
N VAL A 28 -1.69 -4.81 2.05
CA VAL A 28 -1.30 -3.40 2.09
C VAL A 28 -2.09 -2.67 3.19
N GLN A 29 -3.39 -2.90 3.28
CA GLN A 29 -4.24 -2.34 4.33
C GLN A 29 -3.76 -2.76 5.74
N CYS A 30 -3.40 -4.02 5.91
CA CYS A 30 -2.87 -4.55 7.16
C CYS A 30 -1.56 -3.86 7.54
N TRP A 31 -0.63 -3.76 6.60
CA TRP A 31 0.65 -3.09 6.85
C TRP A 31 0.46 -1.62 7.22
N LEU A 32 -0.40 -0.89 6.49
CA LEU A 32 -0.70 0.53 6.78
C LEU A 32 -1.30 0.72 8.17
N ASN A 33 -2.17 -0.19 8.62
CA ASN A 33 -2.76 -0.14 9.95
C ASN A 33 -1.78 -0.51 11.07
N GLU A 34 -1.00 -1.59 10.88
CA GLU A 34 -0.04 -2.05 11.89
C GLU A 34 1.08 -1.04 12.14
N THR A 35 1.50 -0.33 11.10
CA THR A 35 2.55 0.70 11.17
C THR A 35 2.02 2.09 11.54
N ASP A 36 0.69 2.25 11.65
CA ASP A 36 0.01 3.54 11.77
C ASP A 36 0.48 4.54 10.69
N THR A 37 0.65 4.05 9.46
CA THR A 37 1.22 4.85 8.37
C THR A 37 0.22 5.91 7.91
N ARG A 38 0.64 7.18 8.00
CA ARG A 38 -0.14 8.35 7.56
C ARG A 38 0.38 8.98 6.27
N LEU A 39 1.61 8.67 5.88
CA LEU A 39 2.27 9.17 4.68
C LEU A 39 3.10 8.06 4.05
N ILE A 40 3.02 7.92 2.72
CA ILE A 40 3.93 7.09 1.94
C ILE A 40 4.68 7.96 0.93
N ALA A 41 5.92 7.56 0.61
CA ALA A 41 6.65 8.11 -0.52
C ALA A 41 7.04 6.96 -1.45
N ILE A 42 6.76 7.14 -2.75
CA ILE A 42 6.75 6.04 -3.72
C ILE A 42 7.09 6.58 -5.12
N PRO A 43 7.72 5.78 -6.01
CA PRO A 43 8.01 6.23 -7.36
C PRO A 43 6.78 6.76 -8.11
N LYS A 44 6.92 7.89 -8.81
CA LYS A 44 5.80 8.56 -9.51
C LYS A 44 5.06 7.67 -10.53
N LYS A 45 5.73 6.65 -11.06
CA LYS A 45 5.22 5.74 -12.09
C LYS A 45 5.01 4.32 -11.58
N ASP A 46 4.85 4.15 -10.26
CA ASP A 46 4.59 2.84 -9.70
C ASP A 46 3.21 2.31 -10.15
N PRO A 47 3.14 1.15 -10.82
CA PRO A 47 1.89 0.59 -11.32
C PRO A 47 0.97 0.07 -10.20
N ASN A 48 1.54 -0.37 -9.07
CA ASN A 48 0.75 -0.84 -7.93
C ASN A 48 0.03 0.33 -7.25
N LEU A 49 0.64 1.51 -7.16
CA LEU A 49 -0.05 2.71 -6.66
C LEU A 49 -1.24 3.09 -7.54
N ALA A 50 -1.08 3.02 -8.86
CA ALA A 50 -2.16 3.34 -9.79
C ALA A 50 -3.36 2.41 -9.59
N LEU A 51 -3.10 1.10 -9.47
CA LEU A 51 -4.14 0.10 -9.23
C LEU A 51 -4.76 0.24 -7.84
N ALA A 52 -3.94 0.47 -6.80
CA ALA A 52 -4.42 0.69 -5.44
C ALA A 52 -5.36 1.89 -5.34
N ARG A 53 -5.05 3.00 -6.01
CA ARG A 53 -5.92 4.19 -6.09
C ARG A 53 -7.22 3.92 -6.83
N GLN A 54 -7.16 3.14 -7.91
CA GLN A 54 -8.34 2.78 -8.70
C GLN A 54 -9.31 1.91 -7.88
N LEU A 55 -8.78 0.91 -7.17
CA LEU A 55 -9.58 -0.05 -6.41
C LEU A 55 -10.04 0.51 -5.06
N ASN A 56 -9.26 1.41 -4.48
CA ASN A 56 -9.50 1.96 -3.14
C ASN A 56 -9.60 3.49 -3.18
N PRO A 57 -10.66 4.03 -3.79
CA PRO A 57 -10.84 5.48 -3.89
C PRO A 57 -10.88 6.11 -2.50
N GLY A 58 -10.06 7.15 -2.30
CA GLY A 58 -9.97 7.90 -1.04
C GLY A 58 -8.89 7.42 -0.07
N TRP A 59 -8.23 6.29 -0.33
CA TRP A 59 -7.12 5.85 0.54
C TRP A 59 -5.88 6.74 0.43
N PHE A 60 -5.62 7.29 -0.75
CA PHE A 60 -4.40 8.04 -1.04
C PHE A 60 -4.74 9.44 -1.54
N THR A 61 -4.15 10.45 -0.91
CA THR A 61 -4.31 11.87 -1.31
C THR A 61 -2.94 12.47 -1.63
N PRO A 62 -2.74 13.10 -2.80
CA PRO A 62 -1.48 13.74 -3.13
C PRO A 62 -1.15 14.85 -2.13
N VAL A 63 0.05 14.79 -1.53
CA VAL A 63 0.56 15.80 -0.58
C VAL A 63 1.70 16.59 -1.19
N GLY A 64 2.53 15.96 -2.03
CA GLY A 64 3.66 16.63 -2.66
C GLY A 64 4.52 15.68 -3.48
N THR A 65 5.73 16.12 -3.82
CA THR A 65 6.70 15.31 -4.58
C THR A 65 8.11 15.50 -4.07
N MET A 66 8.93 14.45 -4.15
CA MET A 66 10.38 14.53 -3.98
C MET A 66 11.00 14.47 -5.38
N ALA A 67 11.27 15.63 -5.96
CA ALA A 67 11.57 15.76 -7.38
C ALA A 67 12.90 15.09 -7.76
N GLU A 68 13.92 15.26 -6.91
CA GLU A 68 15.27 14.71 -7.07
C GLU A 68 15.27 13.18 -7.07
N ALA A 69 14.37 12.57 -6.30
CA ALA A 69 14.20 11.11 -6.23
C ALA A 69 13.21 10.57 -7.28
N GLY A 70 12.44 11.44 -7.95
CA GLY A 70 11.38 11.03 -8.87
C GLY A 70 10.16 10.40 -8.16
N TRP A 71 9.91 10.75 -6.89
CA TRP A 71 8.87 10.16 -6.06
C TRP A 71 7.69 11.11 -5.83
N THR A 72 6.51 10.55 -5.56
CA THR A 72 5.32 11.24 -5.07
C THR A 72 5.15 10.95 -3.59
N VAL A 73 4.55 11.89 -2.86
CA VAL A 73 4.20 11.75 -1.44
C VAL A 73 2.69 11.77 -1.33
N GLU A 74 2.14 10.75 -0.68
CA GLU A 74 0.70 10.54 -0.53
C GLU A 74 0.32 10.47 0.95
N GLY A 75 -0.74 11.17 1.33
CA GLY A 75 -1.44 10.97 2.60
C GLY A 75 -2.25 9.69 2.56
N VAL A 76 -2.26 8.95 3.65
CA VAL A 76 -2.94 7.65 3.80
C VAL A 76 -4.16 7.76 4.71
N ALA A 77 -5.29 7.26 4.21
CA ALA A 77 -6.56 7.17 4.92
C ALA A 77 -7.23 5.79 4.75
N ALA A 78 -6.42 4.73 4.61
CA ALA A 78 -6.93 3.36 4.55
C ALA A 78 -7.73 3.02 5.83
N PRO A 79 -8.91 2.37 5.73
CA PRO A 79 -9.69 2.01 6.89
C PRO A 79 -9.01 0.92 7.70
N SER A 80 -9.34 0.84 8.98
CA SER A 80 -8.87 -0.25 9.84
C SER A 80 -9.46 -1.58 9.40
N VAL A 81 -8.63 -2.62 9.45
CA VAL A 81 -9.00 -4.00 9.12
C VAL A 81 -8.83 -4.89 10.36
N PRO A 82 -9.72 -5.87 10.62
CA PRO A 82 -9.56 -6.79 11.74
C PRO A 82 -8.31 -7.66 11.61
N ALA A 83 -7.65 -7.95 12.73
CA ALA A 83 -6.44 -8.79 12.76
C ALA A 83 -6.64 -10.16 12.07
N ALA A 84 -7.81 -10.79 12.23
CA ALA A 84 -8.12 -12.07 11.60
C ALA A 84 -8.10 -12.02 10.06
N ALA A 85 -8.49 -10.89 9.45
CA ALA A 85 -8.42 -10.73 8.00
C ALA A 85 -6.97 -10.56 7.54
N CYS A 86 -6.12 -9.93 8.35
CA CYS A 86 -4.68 -9.84 8.08
C CYS A 86 -3.99 -11.19 8.16
N GLU A 87 -4.30 -12.00 9.16
CA GLU A 87 -3.78 -13.36 9.30
C GLU A 87 -4.20 -14.24 8.12
N ALA A 88 -5.47 -14.17 7.71
CA ALA A 88 -5.98 -14.91 6.55
C ALA A 88 -5.26 -14.51 5.26
N ALA A 89 -5.06 -13.21 5.01
CA ALA A 89 -4.35 -12.72 3.82
C ALA A 89 -2.88 -13.15 3.82
N ARG A 90 -2.21 -13.10 4.97
CA ARG A 90 -0.83 -13.59 5.15
C ARG A 90 -0.69 -15.09 4.98
N SER A 91 -1.73 -15.86 5.25
CA SER A 91 -1.72 -17.32 5.05
C SER A 91 -2.04 -17.73 3.61
N ALA A 92 -2.60 -16.82 2.81
CA ALA A 92 -2.93 -17.05 1.41
C ALA A 92 -1.74 -16.86 0.46
N ILE A 93 -0.66 -16.21 0.94
CA ILE A 93 0.60 -16.09 0.21
C ILE A 93 1.48 -17.34 0.46
N PRO A 94 2.11 -17.90 -0.58
CA PRO A 94 2.96 -19.09 -0.47
C PRO A 94 4.29 -18.83 0.23
#